data_AF-A0A381A2F1-F1
#
_entry.id   AF-A0A381A2F1-F1
#
_cell.length_a   1.000
_cell.length_b   1.000
_cell.length_c   1.000
_cell.angle_alpha   90.00
_cell.angle_beta   90.00
_cell.angle_gamma   90.00
#
_symmetry.space_group_name_H-M   'P 1'
#
loop_
_entity.id
_entity.type
_entity.pdbx_description
1 polymer ?
#
loop_
_entity_poly.entity_id
_entity_poly.type
_entity_poly.pdbx_seq_one_letter_code
_entity_poly.pdbx_strand_id
1 'polypeptide(L)'
;MQSLAGGLALLPVALSLESVADVRLTVGLVGSMAYMVVAVSMGGYYLWFLILGRASATSASALHFLMPPLGLLFGWALLGEPVSRLDLLGIVPIALGIWLATRRGRAPG
;
A
#
# COMPACT_ATOMS: atom_id res chain seq x y z
N MET A 1 -15.86 -4.41 -10.67
CA MET A 1 -16.76 -3.29 -11.08
C MET A 1 -16.29 -1.95 -10.55
N GLN A 2 -16.00 -1.80 -9.25
CA GLN A 2 -15.59 -0.52 -8.66
C GLN A 2 -14.43 0.20 -9.38
N SER A 3 -13.36 -0.53 -9.76
CA SER A 3 -12.19 0.09 -10.43
C SER A 3 -12.51 0.59 -11.85
N LEU A 4 -13.38 -0.11 -12.57
CA LEU A 4 -13.83 0.31 -13.91
C LEU A 4 -14.73 1.56 -13.81
N ALA A 5 -15.66 1.56 -12.86
CA ALA A 5 -16.52 2.71 -12.60
C ALA A 5 -15.71 3.94 -12.17
N GLY A 6 -14.70 3.76 -11.31
CA GLY A 6 -13.77 4.83 -10.94
C GLY A 6 -12.98 5.38 -12.13
N GLY A 7 -12.47 4.50 -13.01
CA GLY A 7 -11.78 4.91 -14.24
C GLY A 7 -12.69 5.71 -15.18
N LEU A 8 -13.93 5.26 -15.40
CA LEU A 8 -14.91 5.97 -16.21
C LEU A 8 -15.31 7.32 -15.60
N ALA A 9 -15.47 7.38 -14.28
CA ALA A 9 -15.79 8.62 -13.57
C ALA A 9 -14.66 9.66 -13.65
N LEU A 10 -13.40 9.22 -13.65
CA LEU A 10 -12.23 10.09 -13.77
C LEU A 10 -11.90 10.49 -15.21
N LEU A 11 -12.43 9.77 -16.22
CA LEU A 11 -12.12 10.00 -17.63
C LEU A 11 -12.40 11.44 -18.11
N PRO A 12 -13.53 12.09 -17.78
CA PRO A 12 -13.79 13.48 -18.21
C PRO A 12 -12.80 14.47 -17.59
N VAL A 13 -12.41 14.24 -16.34
CA VAL A 13 -11.45 15.09 -15.63
C VAL A 13 -10.06 14.93 -16.25
N ALA A 14 -9.63 13.71 -16.52
CA ALA A 14 -8.37 13.43 -17.21
C ALA A 14 -8.32 14.11 -18.58
N LEU A 15 -9.38 13.97 -19.40
CA LEU A 15 -9.45 14.61 -20.71
C LEU A 15 -9.53 16.15 -20.67
N SER A 16 -9.97 16.73 -19.55
CA SER A 16 -10.01 18.19 -19.37
C SER A 16 -8.68 18.80 -18.87
N LEU A 17 -7.87 18.02 -18.16
CA LEU A 17 -6.63 18.49 -17.53
C LEU A 17 -5.37 18.04 -18.26
N GLU A 18 -5.43 16.93 -19.00
CA GLU A 18 -4.29 16.29 -19.65
C GLU A 18 -4.52 16.16 -21.16
N SER A 19 -3.46 16.32 -21.95
CA SER A 19 -3.50 16.11 -23.39
C SER A 19 -3.17 14.65 -23.73
N VAL A 20 -4.04 14.02 -24.50
CA VAL A 20 -3.81 12.65 -25.01
C VAL A 20 -2.57 12.58 -25.92
N ALA A 21 -2.20 13.69 -26.56
CA ALA A 21 -1.03 13.76 -27.42
C ALA A 21 0.30 13.59 -26.65
N ASP A 22 0.30 13.86 -25.34
CA ASP A 22 1.49 13.73 -24.50
C ASP A 22 1.73 12.28 -24.04
N VAL A 23 0.78 11.37 -24.31
CA VAL A 23 0.90 9.95 -23.96
C VAL A 23 1.93 9.29 -24.85
N ARG A 24 3.09 8.97 -24.27
CA ARG A 24 4.16 8.21 -24.94
C ARG A 24 4.15 6.77 -24.46
N LEU A 25 3.73 5.86 -25.33
CA LEU A 25 3.77 4.41 -25.08
C LEU A 25 5.21 3.92 -25.08
N THR A 26 5.86 4.03 -23.92
CA THR A 26 7.21 3.53 -23.68
C THR A 26 7.15 2.22 -22.91
N VAL A 27 8.23 1.43 -23.01
CA VAL A 27 8.39 0.22 -22.18
C VAL A 27 8.33 0.57 -20.70
N GLY A 28 8.83 1.74 -20.29
CA GLY A 28 8.73 2.22 -18.92
C GLY A 28 7.29 2.45 -18.47
N LEU A 29 6.45 3.07 -19.30
CA LEU A 29 5.02 3.28 -19.02
C LEU A 29 4.27 1.95 -18.91
N VAL A 30 4.46 1.05 -19.88
CA VAL A 30 3.78 -0.24 -19.88
C VAL A 30 4.26 -1.10 -18.71
N GLY A 31 5.55 -1.11 -18.44
CA GLY A 31 6.15 -1.85 -17.32
C GLY A 31 5.68 -1.35 -15.97
N SER A 32 5.64 -0.03 -15.75
CA SER A 32 5.15 0.55 -14.49
C SER A 32 3.66 0.29 -14.28
N MET A 33 2.84 0.41 -15.34
CA MET A 33 1.43 0.05 -15.30
C MET A 33 1.23 -1.43 -14.97
N ALA A 34 1.97 -2.32 -15.63
CA ALA A 34 1.91 -3.76 -15.38
C ALA A 34 2.31 -4.09 -13.93
N TYR A 35 3.36 -3.46 -13.40
CA TYR A 35 3.77 -3.60 -12.01
C TYR A 35 2.67 -3.17 -11.03
N MET A 36 2.05 -2.01 -11.27
CA MET A 36 0.95 -1.50 -10.44
C MET A 36 -0.27 -2.42 -10.44
N VAL A 37 -0.62 -2.99 -11.60
CA VAL A 37 -1.76 -3.91 -11.71
C VAL A 37 -1.43 -5.26 -11.07
N VAL A 38 -0.33 -5.89 -11.47
CA VAL A 38 -0.03 -7.29 -11.09
C VAL A 38 0.57 -7.37 -9.69
N ALA A 39 1.67 -6.67 -9.43
CA ALA A 39 2.38 -6.80 -8.16
C ALA A 39 1.65 -6.06 -7.04
N VAL A 40 1.30 -4.78 -7.27
CA VAL A 40 0.70 -3.95 -6.21
C VAL A 40 -0.76 -4.30 -5.99
N SER A 41 -1.58 -4.30 -7.05
CA SER A 41 -3.03 -4.51 -6.89
C SER A 41 -3.38 -5.99 -6.70
N MET A 42 -3.12 -6.84 -7.70
CA MET A 42 -3.49 -8.25 -7.63
C MET A 42 -2.71 -8.98 -6.53
N GLY A 43 -1.39 -8.78 -6.45
CA GLY A 43 -0.54 -9.34 -5.40
C GLY A 43 -0.95 -8.87 -4.00
N GLY A 44 -1.22 -7.57 -3.84
CA GLY A 44 -1.72 -6.99 -2.58
C GLY A 44 -3.05 -7.60 -2.14
N TYR A 45 -4.04 -7.68 -3.04
CA TYR A 45 -5.33 -8.32 -2.74
C TYR A 45 -5.17 -9.81 -2.45
N TYR A 46 -4.31 -10.52 -3.17
CA TYR A 46 -4.03 -11.93 -2.92
C TYR A 46 -3.46 -12.15 -1.51
N LEU A 47 -2.44 -11.38 -1.14
CA LEU A 47 -1.87 -11.38 0.21
C LEU A 47 -2.92 -11.04 1.27
N TRP A 48 -3.74 -10.03 1.01
CA TRP A 48 -4.83 -9.63 1.89
C TRP A 48 -5.81 -10.78 2.15
N PHE A 49 -6.29 -11.44 1.09
CA PHE A 49 -7.20 -12.58 1.23
C PHE A 49 -6.54 -13.79 1.90
N LEU A 50 -5.25 -14.04 1.63
CA LEU A 50 -4.48 -15.07 2.35
C LEU A 50 -4.41 -14.78 3.85
N ILE A 51 -4.23 -13.53 4.25
CA ILE A 51 -4.18 -13.12 5.66
C ILE A 51 -5.57 -13.24 6.28
N LEU A 52 -6.64 -12.80 5.60
CA LEU A 52 -8.01 -12.96 6.08
C LEU A 52 -8.40 -14.43 6.28
N GLY A 53 -7.83 -15.35 5.51
CA GLY A 53 -8.01 -16.79 5.74
C GLY A 53 -7.36 -17.33 7.03
N ARG A 54 -6.45 -16.56 7.66
CA ARG A 54 -5.66 -16.98 8.83
C ARG A 54 -5.81 -16.07 10.06
N ALA A 55 -6.33 -14.86 9.90
CA ALA A 55 -6.45 -13.84 10.93
C ALA A 55 -7.77 -13.06 10.80
N SER A 56 -8.21 -12.41 11.88
CA SER A 56 -9.39 -11.54 11.83
C SER A 56 -9.14 -10.30 10.97
N ALA A 57 -10.20 -9.73 10.39
CA ALA A 57 -10.11 -8.50 9.61
C ALA A 57 -9.45 -7.35 10.40
N THR A 58 -9.70 -7.25 11.71
CA THR A 58 -9.06 -6.26 12.58
C THR A 58 -7.55 -6.46 12.68
N SER A 59 -7.09 -7.70 12.90
CA SER A 59 -5.66 -8.00 13.00
C SER A 59 -4.97 -7.86 11.64
N ALA A 60 -5.66 -8.20 10.54
CA ALA A 60 -5.15 -8.00 9.19
C ALA A 60 -5.01 -6.50 8.88
N SER A 61 -6.01 -5.69 9.22
CA SER A 61 -5.96 -4.23 9.02
C SER A 61 -4.86 -3.55 9.83
N ALA A 62 -4.50 -4.10 11.00
CA ALA A 62 -3.38 -3.59 11.79
C ALA A 62 -2.04 -3.65 11.02
N LEU A 63 -1.87 -4.58 10.07
CA LEU A 63 -0.68 -4.68 9.24
C LEU A 63 -0.51 -3.49 8.28
N HIS A 64 -1.58 -2.75 7.95
CA HIS A 64 -1.45 -1.52 7.17
C HIS A 64 -0.65 -0.44 7.92
N PHE A 65 -0.65 -0.45 9.25
CA PHE A 65 0.21 0.44 10.03
C PHE A 65 1.70 0.08 9.90
N LEU A 66 2.05 -1.06 9.30
CA LEU A 66 3.43 -1.40 8.97
C LEU A 66 3.93 -0.66 7.70
N MET A 67 3.05 0.01 6.97
CA MET A 67 3.41 0.78 5.77
C MET A 67 4.52 1.82 6.02
N PRO A 68 4.48 2.68 7.06
CA PRO A 68 5.55 3.66 7.26
C PRO A 68 6.91 3.04 7.61
N PRO A 69 7.02 2.04 8.53
CA PRO A 69 8.30 1.34 8.75
C PRO A 69 8.84 0.64 7.50
N LEU A 70 7.99 0.00 6.71
CA LEU A 70 8.40 -0.62 5.43
C LEU A 70 8.80 0.43 4.41
N GLY A 71 8.09 1.56 4.34
CA GLY A 71 8.43 2.70 3.50
C GLY A 71 9.81 3.26 3.83
N LEU A 72 10.11 3.48 5.11
CA LEU A 72 11.43 3.91 5.57
C LEU A 72 12.51 2.87 5.22
N LEU A 73 12.23 1.59 5.45
CA LEU A 73 13.16 0.50 5.11
C LEU A 73 13.48 0.47 3.62
N PHE A 74 12.46 0.56 2.76
CA PHE A 74 12.66 0.55 1.31
C PHE A 74 13.27 1.85 0.78
N GLY A 75 12.94 3.01 1.35
CA GLY A 75 13.60 4.28 1.05
C GLY A 75 15.10 4.23 1.36
N TRP A 76 15.45 3.71 2.52
CA TRP A 76 16.85 3.50 2.87
C TRP A 76 17.55 2.45 1.98
N ALA A 77 16.93 1.28 1.79
CA ALA A 77 17.58 0.15 1.13
C ALA A 77 17.64 0.28 -0.41
N LEU A 78 16.60 0.84 -1.04
CA LEU A 78 16.49 0.92 -2.50
C LEU A 78 16.84 2.30 -3.04
N LEU A 79 16.53 3.37 -2.30
CA LEU A 79 16.73 4.75 -2.73
C LEU A 79 17.95 5.41 -2.06
N GLY A 80 18.54 4.77 -1.04
CA GLY A 80 19.69 5.29 -0.31
C GLY A 80 19.34 6.49 0.58
N GLU A 81 18.06 6.64 0.95
CA GLU A 81 17.62 7.75 1.79
C GLU A 81 18.22 7.65 3.20
N PRO A 82 18.75 8.75 3.77
CA PRO A 82 19.34 8.73 5.11
C PRO A 82 18.25 8.53 6.16
N VAL A 83 18.45 7.55 7.05
CA VAL A 83 17.54 7.30 8.19
C VAL A 83 17.98 8.16 9.37
N SER A 84 17.15 9.12 9.75
CA SER A 84 17.39 9.99 10.90
C SER A 84 16.97 9.31 12.21
N ARG A 85 17.44 9.88 13.34
CA ARG A 85 16.99 9.45 14.66
C ARG A 85 15.50 9.70 14.90
N LEU A 86 14.93 10.72 14.26
CA LEU A 86 13.51 11.04 14.37
C LEU A 86 12.65 10.00 13.65
N ASP A 87 13.11 9.46 12.51
CA ASP A 87 12.40 8.40 11.79
C ASP A 87 12.28 7.14 12.64
N LEU A 88 13.37 6.77 13.32
CA LEU A 88 13.39 5.66 14.27
C LEU A 88 12.46 5.91 15.47
N LEU A 89 12.40 7.14 15.97
CA LEU A 89 11.53 7.52 17.07
C LEU A 89 10.06 7.47 16.66
N GLY A 90 9.74 7.80 15.41
CA GLY A 90 8.41 7.68 14.81
C GLY A 90 7.93 6.23 14.63
N ILE A 91 8.83 5.26 14.53
CA ILE A 91 8.47 3.83 14.49
C ILE A 91 7.91 3.34 15.83
N VAL A 92 8.33 3.93 16.95
CA VAL A 92 7.92 3.50 18.30
C VAL A 92 6.39 3.52 18.50
N PRO A 93 5.66 4.64 18.28
CA PRO A 93 4.21 4.64 18.42
C PRO A 93 3.50 3.72 17.41
N ILE A 94 4.07 3.51 16.22
CA ILE A 94 3.54 2.58 15.22
C ILE A 94 3.60 1.14 15.74
N ALA A 95 4.78 0.72 16.23
CA ALA A 95 4.97 -0.61 16.79
C ALA A 95 4.04 -0.86 17.99
N LEU A 96 3.86 0.14 18.85
CA LEU A 96 2.91 0.09 19.97
C LEU A 96 1.46 -0.05 19.50
N GLY A 97 1.04 0.71 18.47
CA GLY A 97 -0.29 0.64 17.89
C GLY A 97 -0.59 -0.72 17.27
N ILE A 98 0.35 -1.27 16.50
CA ILE A 98 0.23 -2.62 15.92
C ILE A 98 0.10 -3.64 17.05
N TRP A 99 1.00 -3.62 18.03
CA TRP A 99 0.97 -4.56 19.16
C TRP A 99 -0.37 -4.51 19.92
N LEU A 100 -0.89 -3.31 20.18
CA LEU A 100 -2.17 -3.09 20.84
C LEU A 100 -3.36 -3.62 20.01
N ALA A 101 -3.32 -3.48 18.69
CA ALA A 101 -4.37 -3.95 17.79
C ALA A 101 -4.32 -5.45 17.53
N THR A 102 -3.12 -6.06 17.54
CA THR A 102 -2.94 -7.49 17.28
C THR A 102 -2.92 -8.35 18.54
N ARG A 103 -2.74 -7.77 19.74
CA ARG A 103 -2.87 -8.53 20.99
C ARG A 103 -4.33 -8.99 21.11
N ARG A 104 -4.56 -10.30 20.99
CA ARG A 104 -5.87 -10.92 21.23
C ARG A 104 -6.36 -10.43 22.59
N GLY A 105 -7.54 -9.81 22.63
CA GLY A 105 -8.31 -9.76 23.86
C GLY A 105 -8.45 -11.20 24.33
N ARG A 106 -7.87 -11.54 25.50
CA ARG A 106 -8.21 -12.80 26.17
C ARG A 106 -9.73 -12.81 26.28
N ALA A 107 -10.39 -13.68 25.53
CA ALA A 107 -11.80 -13.93 25.75
C ALA A 107 -11.95 -14.39 27.22
N PRO A 108 -12.82 -13.76 28.02
CA PRO A 108 -13.19 -14.33 29.31
C PRO A 108 -13.81 -15.70 29.02
N GLY A 109 -13.20 -16.75 29.56
CA GLY A 109 -13.84 -18.07 29.67
C GLY A 109 -14.95 -18.03 30.72
#